data_AF-A0A0B3VFD5-F1
#
_entry.id   AF-A0A0B3VFD5-F1
#
_cell.length_a   1.000
_cell.length_b   1.000
_cell.length_c   1.000
_cell.angle_alpha   90.00
_cell.angle_beta   90.00
_cell.angle_gamma   90.00
#
_symmetry.space_group_name_H-M   'P 1'
#
loop_
_entity.id
_entity.type
_entity.pdbx_description
1 polymer ?
#
loop_
_entity_poly.entity_id
_entity_poly.type
_entity_poly.pdbx_seq_one_letter_code
_entity_poly.pdbx_strand_id
1 'polypeptide(L)'
;MNNNKKIDTALKYNKTSKMNKNFMYQDLKRSNCYNCDFSKSNFNFTSLRGAHFKSCNFYGCTFKYAEFVGSNLKGSRFAKAKFEDTIFEGAKLESVDFTGATFKNVIFVNCDLSKAINLNYKEDEARIYNEMPGLEISDDLKNAIEKAMENNCVKKSRTLDTKDGGINTISIMILLEKFREKRLIEGLGILSEKVDRDFCTLSYIIKSLQSYKDQGIL
;
A
#
# COMPACT_ATOMS: atom_id res chain seq x y z
N MET A 1 21.48 21.91 -15.80
CA MET A 1 20.69 22.25 -14.59
C MET A 1 19.26 21.79 -14.81
N ASN A 2 18.92 20.57 -14.39
CA ASN A 2 17.55 20.05 -14.55
C ASN A 2 16.78 20.30 -13.26
N ASN A 3 16.04 21.42 -13.22
CA ASN A 3 15.12 21.78 -12.15
C ASN A 3 13.90 20.84 -12.18
N ASN A 4 14.08 19.59 -11.73
CA ASN A 4 12.96 18.75 -11.34
C ASN A 4 12.37 19.31 -10.04
N LYS A 5 11.51 20.34 -10.16
CA LYS A 5 10.60 20.72 -9.08
C LYS A 5 9.84 19.46 -8.68
N LYS A 6 10.18 18.89 -7.51
CA LYS A 6 9.40 17.85 -6.85
C LYS A 6 7.95 18.33 -6.82
N ILE A 7 7.08 17.67 -7.58
CA ILE A 7 5.65 17.85 -7.40
C ILE A 7 5.34 17.25 -6.03
N ASP A 8 5.12 18.11 -5.04
CA ASP A 8 4.59 17.71 -3.75
C ASP A 8 3.17 17.19 -3.98
N THR A 9 3.02 15.88 -4.09
CA THR A 9 1.73 15.21 -4.27
C THR A 9 0.94 15.08 -2.96
N ALA A 10 1.53 15.53 -1.84
CA ALA A 10 0.86 15.48 -0.54
C ALA A 10 -0.33 16.44 -0.51
N LEU A 11 -1.50 15.91 -0.21
CA LEU A 11 -2.72 16.70 -0.05
C LEU A 11 -2.66 17.49 1.26
N LYS A 12 -3.07 18.76 1.22
CA LYS A 12 -3.16 19.64 2.39
C LYS A 12 -4.54 20.28 2.42
N TYR A 13 -5.53 19.53 2.90
CA TYR A 13 -6.92 19.96 2.91
C TYR A 13 -7.47 20.06 4.34
N ASN A 14 -8.37 21.01 4.56
CA ASN A 14 -9.04 21.17 5.84
C ASN A 14 -10.50 21.56 5.58
N LYS A 15 -11.46 20.85 6.18
CA LYS A 15 -12.90 21.13 6.06
C LYS A 15 -13.37 21.32 4.61
N THR A 16 -12.85 20.51 3.69
CA THR A 16 -13.09 20.67 2.25
C THR A 16 -13.75 19.42 1.66
N SER A 17 -14.64 19.62 0.69
CA SER A 17 -15.19 18.53 -0.12
C SER A 17 -14.35 18.27 -1.38
N LYS A 18 -13.99 17.00 -1.58
CA LYS A 18 -13.25 16.40 -2.69
C LYS A 18 -13.92 15.09 -3.13
N MET A 19 -15.24 15.10 -3.21
CA MET A 19 -16.04 13.94 -3.61
C MET A 19 -15.86 13.59 -5.09
N ASN A 20 -16.09 12.31 -5.43
CA ASN A 20 -16.06 11.77 -6.80
C ASN A 20 -14.75 12.08 -7.56
N LYS A 21 -13.62 12.10 -6.85
CA LYS A 21 -12.30 12.36 -7.46
C LYS A 21 -11.57 11.08 -7.76
N ASN A 22 -10.64 11.17 -8.71
CA ASN A 22 -9.72 10.10 -9.04
C ASN A 22 -8.34 10.43 -8.46
N PHE A 23 -7.91 9.62 -7.48
CA PHE A 23 -6.59 9.70 -6.86
C PHE A 23 -5.70 8.52 -7.25
N MET A 24 -6.09 7.70 -8.23
CA MET A 24 -5.35 6.49 -8.58
C MET A 24 -3.87 6.75 -8.85
N TYR A 25 -3.03 5.80 -8.42
CA TYR A 25 -1.58 5.82 -8.62
C TYR A 25 -0.83 6.98 -7.94
N GLN A 26 -1.50 7.79 -7.12
CA GLN A 26 -0.85 8.89 -6.43
C GLN A 26 -0.07 8.39 -5.21
N ASP A 27 1.14 8.93 -5.06
CA ASP A 27 1.89 8.85 -3.81
C ASP A 27 1.40 9.97 -2.88
N LEU A 28 0.47 9.63 -1.99
CA LEU A 28 -0.12 10.54 -1.01
C LEU A 28 0.63 10.51 0.33
N LYS A 29 1.89 10.04 0.34
CA LYS A 29 2.68 9.99 1.58
C LYS A 29 2.69 11.33 2.29
N ARG A 30 2.56 11.28 3.61
CA ARG A 30 2.59 12.47 4.49
C ARG A 30 1.54 13.56 4.15
N SER A 31 0.48 13.21 3.40
CA SER A 31 -0.67 14.11 3.23
C SER A 31 -1.29 14.48 4.57
N ASN A 32 -1.86 15.67 4.67
CA ASN A 32 -2.50 16.22 5.86
C ASN A 32 -3.91 16.71 5.50
N CYS A 33 -4.90 15.87 5.77
CA CYS A 33 -6.31 16.15 5.55
C CYS A 33 -7.09 16.02 6.86
N TYR A 34 -7.88 17.04 7.17
CA TYR A 34 -8.69 17.09 8.40
C TYR A 34 -10.12 17.47 8.06
N ASN A 35 -11.10 16.72 8.56
CA ASN A 35 -12.53 16.99 8.35
C ASN A 35 -12.91 17.13 6.87
N CYS A 36 -12.28 16.37 5.98
CA CYS A 36 -12.52 16.46 4.54
C CYS A 36 -13.50 15.38 4.09
N ASP A 37 -14.26 15.67 3.02
CA ASP A 37 -15.15 14.70 2.40
C ASP A 37 -14.58 14.20 1.08
N PHE A 38 -14.15 12.95 1.04
CA PHE A 38 -13.66 12.26 -0.15
C PHE A 38 -14.67 11.28 -0.73
N SER A 39 -15.93 11.29 -0.28
CA SER A 39 -16.93 10.27 -0.63
C SER A 39 -16.96 9.94 -2.13
N LYS A 40 -17.10 8.65 -2.43
CA LYS A 40 -17.17 8.07 -3.78
C LYS A 40 -15.91 8.31 -4.63
N SER A 41 -14.78 8.66 -4.03
CA SER A 41 -13.52 8.82 -4.74
C SER A 41 -12.79 7.49 -4.91
N ASN A 42 -11.91 7.44 -5.91
CA ASN A 42 -11.12 6.26 -6.23
C ASN A 42 -9.67 6.46 -5.75
N PHE A 43 -9.23 5.62 -4.81
CA PHE A 43 -7.88 5.59 -4.23
C PHE A 43 -7.13 4.29 -4.59
N ASN A 44 -7.53 3.61 -5.67
CA ASN A 44 -6.84 2.40 -6.07
C ASN A 44 -5.38 2.69 -6.41
N PHE A 45 -4.48 1.80 -6.00
CA PHE A 45 -3.05 1.85 -6.24
C PHE A 45 -2.36 3.07 -5.61
N THR A 46 -2.90 3.59 -4.50
CA THR A 46 -2.32 4.74 -3.79
C THR A 46 -1.48 4.34 -2.60
N SER A 47 -0.44 5.12 -2.34
CA SER A 47 0.31 5.04 -1.08
C SER A 47 -0.14 6.16 -0.14
N LEU A 48 -0.62 5.81 1.04
CA LEU A 48 -0.98 6.74 2.12
C LEU A 48 0.04 6.67 3.27
N ARG A 49 1.29 6.34 2.95
CA ARG A 49 2.34 6.11 3.95
C ARG A 49 2.60 7.36 4.80
N GLY A 50 2.41 7.23 6.11
CA GLY A 50 2.54 8.33 7.06
C GLY A 50 1.54 9.47 6.86
N ALA A 51 0.46 9.25 6.10
CA ALA A 51 -0.53 10.29 5.85
C ALA A 51 -1.49 10.46 7.04
N HIS A 52 -1.93 11.68 7.27
CA HIS A 52 -2.91 12.05 8.29
C HIS A 52 -4.23 12.40 7.60
N PHE A 53 -5.22 11.52 7.71
CA PHE A 53 -6.59 11.73 7.26
C PHE A 53 -7.51 11.56 8.46
N LYS A 54 -7.55 12.57 9.34
CA LYS A 54 -8.35 12.50 10.57
C LYS A 54 -9.75 13.04 10.32
N SER A 55 -10.76 12.37 10.88
CA SER A 55 -12.17 12.78 10.78
C SER A 55 -12.63 13.01 9.33
N CYS A 56 -12.05 12.29 8.37
CA CYS A 56 -12.38 12.40 6.96
C CYS A 56 -13.48 11.39 6.59
N ASN A 57 -14.31 11.75 5.63
CA ASN A 57 -15.35 10.87 5.10
C ASN A 57 -14.87 10.21 3.80
N PHE A 58 -14.78 8.89 3.79
CA PHE A 58 -14.43 8.03 2.66
C PHE A 58 -15.60 7.13 2.25
N TYR A 59 -16.84 7.58 2.49
CA TYR A 59 -18.03 6.80 2.17
C TYR A 59 -18.02 6.32 0.72
N GLY A 60 -18.13 5.01 0.51
CA GLY A 60 -18.19 4.41 -0.83
C GLY A 60 -16.91 4.54 -1.66
N CYS A 61 -15.75 4.86 -1.07
CA CYS A 61 -14.48 4.90 -1.79
C CYS A 61 -13.93 3.50 -2.12
N THR A 62 -13.00 3.42 -3.08
CA THR A 62 -12.31 2.17 -3.45
C THR A 62 -10.81 2.24 -3.19
N PHE A 63 -10.22 1.16 -2.68
CA PHE A 63 -8.83 1.08 -2.21
C PHE A 63 -8.08 -0.16 -2.69
N LYS A 64 -8.24 -0.52 -3.97
CA LYS A 64 -7.55 -1.69 -4.55
C LYS A 64 -6.02 -1.50 -4.53
N TYR A 65 -5.24 -2.40 -3.93
CA TYR A 65 -3.78 -2.26 -3.74
C TYR A 65 -3.34 -0.96 -3.05
N ALA A 66 -4.18 -0.37 -2.20
CA ALA A 66 -3.78 0.80 -1.42
C ALA A 66 -2.94 0.40 -0.20
N GLU A 67 -2.00 1.27 0.19
CA GLU A 67 -1.12 1.05 1.34
C GLU A 67 -1.30 2.13 2.41
N PHE A 68 -1.81 1.76 3.58
CA PHE A 68 -2.08 2.64 4.73
C PHE A 68 -0.98 2.56 5.81
N VAL A 69 0.29 2.54 5.41
CA VAL A 69 1.39 2.29 6.37
C VAL A 69 1.72 3.49 7.26
N GLY A 70 1.63 3.34 8.57
CA GLY A 70 1.85 4.39 9.57
C GLY A 70 0.88 5.56 9.44
N SER A 71 -0.28 5.34 8.79
CA SER A 71 -1.26 6.38 8.55
C SER A 71 -2.08 6.69 9.81
N ASN A 72 -2.56 7.92 9.91
CA ASN A 72 -3.43 8.36 10.99
C ASN A 72 -4.85 8.59 10.47
N LEU A 73 -5.73 7.63 10.73
CA LEU A 73 -7.10 7.62 10.22
C LEU A 73 -8.14 7.96 11.29
N LYS A 74 -7.71 8.34 12.51
CA LYS A 74 -8.58 8.52 13.67
C LYS A 74 -9.86 9.28 13.37
N GLY A 75 -10.99 8.69 13.77
CA GLY A 75 -12.33 9.27 13.63
C GLY A 75 -12.85 9.36 12.18
N SER A 76 -12.13 8.81 11.20
CA SER A 76 -12.59 8.79 9.81
C SER A 76 -13.68 7.74 9.56
N ARG A 77 -14.48 7.97 8.54
CA ARG A 77 -15.56 7.07 8.13
C ARG A 77 -15.23 6.41 6.80
N PHE A 78 -15.12 5.09 6.80
CA PHE A 78 -14.99 4.23 5.61
C PHE A 78 -16.26 3.42 5.33
N ALA A 79 -17.42 3.93 5.76
CA ALA A 79 -18.68 3.24 5.55
C ALA A 79 -18.93 2.94 4.06
N LYS A 80 -19.29 1.69 3.74
CA LYS A 80 -19.44 1.17 2.36
C LYS A 80 -18.20 1.28 1.46
N ALA A 81 -17.02 1.53 2.01
CA ALA A 81 -15.79 1.50 1.23
C ALA A 81 -15.43 0.06 0.80
N LYS A 82 -14.71 -0.06 -0.31
CA LYS A 82 -14.27 -1.36 -0.85
C LYS A 82 -12.75 -1.46 -0.77
N PHE A 83 -12.28 -2.46 -0.05
CA PHE A 83 -10.87 -2.79 0.09
C PHE A 83 -10.57 -4.11 -0.63
N GLU A 84 -9.59 -4.11 -1.52
CA GLU A 84 -9.13 -5.29 -2.24
C GLU A 84 -7.60 -5.26 -2.30
N ASP A 85 -6.94 -6.33 -1.86
CA ASP A 85 -5.47 -6.41 -1.81
C ASP A 85 -4.85 -5.20 -1.05
N THR A 86 -5.54 -4.68 -0.02
CA THR A 86 -5.15 -3.48 0.74
C THR A 86 -4.30 -3.85 1.95
N ILE A 87 -3.29 -3.03 2.28
CA ILE A 87 -2.44 -3.21 3.47
C ILE A 87 -2.65 -2.06 4.45
N PHE A 88 -2.93 -2.38 5.70
CA PHE A 88 -2.87 -1.49 6.85
C PHE A 88 -1.72 -1.95 7.76
N GLU A 89 -0.64 -1.17 7.85
CA GLU A 89 0.49 -1.49 8.72
C GLU A 89 0.70 -0.34 9.71
N GLY A 90 0.59 -0.55 11.02
CA GLY A 90 0.76 0.51 12.01
C GLY A 90 -0.25 1.66 11.89
N ALA A 91 -1.39 1.41 11.24
CA ALA A 91 -2.41 2.43 11.01
C ALA A 91 -3.19 2.73 12.31
N LYS A 92 -3.44 4.01 12.57
CA LYS A 92 -4.22 4.46 13.73
C LYS A 92 -5.71 4.41 13.40
N LEU A 93 -6.39 3.37 13.88
CA LEU A 93 -7.78 3.04 13.57
C LEU A 93 -8.79 3.45 14.66
N GLU A 94 -8.39 4.31 15.59
CA GLU A 94 -9.27 4.70 16.70
C GLU A 94 -10.50 5.44 16.22
N SER A 95 -11.68 4.92 16.58
CA SER A 95 -12.99 5.43 16.17
C SER A 95 -13.18 5.48 14.65
N VAL A 96 -12.47 4.64 13.90
CA VAL A 96 -12.67 4.52 12.46
C VAL A 96 -13.90 3.66 12.19
N ASP A 97 -14.85 4.21 11.45
CA ASP A 97 -16.14 3.57 11.14
C ASP A 97 -16.08 2.81 9.80
N PHE A 98 -16.13 1.49 9.86
CA PHE A 98 -16.13 0.59 8.70
C PHE A 98 -17.53 0.05 8.36
N THR A 99 -18.61 0.70 8.81
CA THR A 99 -19.99 0.22 8.60
C THR A 99 -20.28 -0.15 7.13
N GLY A 100 -20.52 -1.44 6.88
CA GLY A 100 -20.84 -1.96 5.54
C GLY A 100 -19.68 -1.90 4.54
N ALA A 101 -18.44 -1.67 5.00
CA ALA A 101 -17.26 -1.84 4.16
C ALA A 101 -17.07 -3.32 3.78
N THR A 102 -16.46 -3.56 2.62
CA THR A 102 -16.16 -4.91 2.13
C THR A 102 -14.66 -5.12 2.02
N PHE A 103 -14.19 -6.31 2.41
CA PHE A 103 -12.78 -6.68 2.42
C PHE A 103 -12.55 -7.87 1.50
N LYS A 104 -11.41 -7.88 0.80
CA LYS A 104 -10.92 -9.01 0.01
C LYS A 104 -9.40 -8.98 0.03
N ASN A 105 -8.76 -10.01 0.55
CA ASN A 105 -7.30 -10.09 0.69
C ASN A 105 -6.68 -8.89 1.43
N VAL A 106 -7.32 -8.42 2.50
CA VAL A 106 -6.82 -7.28 3.28
C VAL A 106 -5.83 -7.77 4.34
N ILE A 107 -4.77 -7.02 4.57
CA ILE A 107 -3.77 -7.37 5.59
C ILE A 107 -3.69 -6.25 6.62
N PHE A 108 -3.85 -6.59 7.88
CA PHE A 108 -3.59 -5.73 9.02
C PHE A 108 -2.30 -6.18 9.72
N VAL A 109 -1.36 -5.27 9.90
CA VAL A 109 -0.11 -5.51 10.63
C VAL A 109 0.01 -4.45 11.71
N ASN A 110 0.24 -4.84 12.95
CA ASN A 110 0.44 -3.93 14.08
C ASN A 110 -0.66 -2.84 14.16
N CYS A 111 -1.92 -3.24 13.97
CA CYS A 111 -3.08 -2.37 14.06
C CYS A 111 -3.95 -2.79 15.24
N ASP A 112 -4.33 -1.82 16.07
CA ASP A 112 -5.29 -2.05 17.15
C ASP A 112 -6.72 -2.04 16.59
N LEU A 113 -7.18 -3.21 16.15
CA LEU A 113 -8.50 -3.39 15.54
C LEU A 113 -9.64 -3.22 16.54
N SER A 114 -9.38 -3.39 17.85
CA SER A 114 -10.39 -3.26 18.92
C SER A 114 -10.96 -1.85 19.05
N LYS A 115 -10.26 -0.85 18.51
CA LYS A 115 -10.67 0.56 18.53
C LYS A 115 -11.44 0.99 17.28
N ALA A 116 -11.58 0.10 16.30
CA ALA A 116 -12.39 0.35 15.12
C ALA A 116 -13.89 0.11 15.41
N ILE A 117 -14.76 0.73 14.62
CA ILE A 117 -16.21 0.65 14.74
C ILE A 117 -16.74 -0.14 13.54
N ASN A 118 -17.60 -1.13 13.80
CA ASN A 118 -18.28 -1.94 12.77
C ASN A 118 -17.32 -2.59 11.74
N LEU A 119 -16.14 -3.01 12.22
CA LEU A 119 -15.18 -3.76 11.42
C LEU A 119 -15.59 -5.24 11.39
N ASN A 120 -16.28 -5.63 10.32
CA ASN A 120 -16.71 -7.00 10.08
C ASN A 120 -16.05 -7.52 8.79
N TYR A 121 -15.36 -8.65 8.87
CA TYR A 121 -14.73 -9.35 7.74
C TYR A 121 -14.82 -10.85 7.97
N LYS A 122 -14.76 -11.64 6.89
CA LYS A 122 -14.60 -13.10 7.01
C LYS A 122 -13.14 -13.49 7.17
N GLU A 123 -12.89 -14.66 7.75
CA GLU A 123 -11.52 -15.17 8.00
C GLU A 123 -10.69 -15.30 6.71
N ASP A 124 -11.32 -15.60 5.58
CA ASP A 124 -10.67 -15.70 4.26
C ASP A 124 -10.47 -14.33 3.57
N GLU A 125 -11.11 -13.27 4.08
CA GLU A 125 -11.06 -11.93 3.50
C GLU A 125 -9.93 -11.07 4.09
N ALA A 126 -9.44 -11.40 5.29
CA ALA A 126 -8.41 -10.62 5.97
C ALA A 126 -7.39 -11.45 6.76
N ARG A 127 -6.13 -11.00 6.76
CA ARG A 127 -5.04 -11.56 7.57
C ARG A 127 -4.57 -10.52 8.59
N ILE A 128 -4.28 -10.96 9.80
CA ILE A 128 -3.97 -10.07 10.93
C ILE A 128 -2.67 -10.54 11.58
N TYR A 129 -1.73 -9.62 11.69
CA TYR A 129 -0.46 -9.84 12.37
C TYR A 129 -0.26 -8.74 13.42
N ASN A 130 0.14 -9.12 14.64
CA ASN A 130 0.42 -8.16 15.70
C ASN A 130 1.73 -7.40 15.45
N GLU A 131 2.63 -7.98 14.67
CA GLU A 131 3.91 -7.42 14.26
C GLU A 131 4.24 -7.87 12.83
N MET A 132 5.33 -7.35 12.24
CA MET A 132 5.80 -7.81 10.94
C MET A 132 6.13 -9.31 11.04
N PRO A 133 5.46 -10.21 10.30
CA PRO A 133 5.68 -11.63 10.44
C PRO A 133 7.09 -12.02 9.96
N GLY A 134 7.69 -13.00 10.62
CA GLY A 134 8.89 -13.65 10.10
C GLY A 134 8.60 -14.35 8.77
N LEU A 135 9.60 -14.43 7.91
CA LEU A 135 9.53 -15.15 6.65
C LEU A 135 10.88 -15.80 6.38
N GLU A 136 10.89 -17.12 6.27
CA GLU A 136 12.05 -17.87 5.79
C GLU A 136 12.09 -17.80 4.26
N ILE A 137 13.23 -17.37 3.72
CA ILE A 137 13.50 -17.28 2.28
C ILE A 137 14.91 -17.81 1.99
N SER A 138 15.16 -18.26 0.76
CA SER A 138 16.52 -18.61 0.36
C SER A 138 17.45 -17.39 0.34
N ASP A 139 18.75 -17.65 0.48
CA ASP A 139 19.79 -16.62 0.31
C ASP A 139 19.72 -15.97 -1.09
N ASP A 140 19.39 -16.75 -2.12
CA ASP A 140 19.23 -16.24 -3.49
C ASP A 140 18.08 -15.22 -3.59
N LEU A 141 16.93 -15.52 -2.98
CA LEU A 141 15.80 -14.58 -2.93
C LEU A 141 16.16 -13.34 -2.11
N LYS A 142 16.82 -13.50 -0.97
CA LYS A 142 17.29 -12.38 -0.16
C LYS A 142 18.22 -11.46 -0.97
N ASN A 143 19.23 -12.02 -1.62
CA ASN A 143 20.18 -11.30 -2.46
C ASN A 143 19.49 -10.58 -3.62
N ALA A 144 18.48 -11.22 -4.25
CA ALA A 144 17.70 -10.60 -5.33
C ALA A 144 16.85 -9.40 -4.84
N ILE A 145 16.27 -9.49 -3.64
CA ILE A 145 15.52 -8.40 -3.02
C ILE A 145 16.46 -7.23 -2.71
N GLU A 146 17.62 -7.51 -2.12
CA GLU A 146 18.65 -6.50 -1.81
C GLU A 146 19.15 -5.81 -3.07
N LYS A 147 19.49 -6.56 -4.13
CA LYS A 147 19.87 -6.01 -5.44
C LYS A 147 18.75 -5.16 -6.05
N ALA A 148 17.49 -5.60 -5.98
CA ALA A 148 16.37 -4.80 -6.48
C ALA A 148 16.24 -3.45 -5.74
N MET A 149 16.58 -3.41 -4.45
CA MET A 149 16.56 -2.19 -3.65
C MET A 149 17.75 -1.25 -3.89
N GLU A 150 18.77 -1.66 -4.66
CA GLU A 150 19.81 -0.75 -5.14
C GLU A 150 19.27 0.20 -6.22
N ASN A 151 18.19 -0.19 -6.92
CA ASN A 151 17.51 0.69 -7.86
C ASN A 151 16.82 1.86 -7.14
N ASN A 152 17.12 3.09 -7.59
CA ASN A 152 16.61 4.32 -6.98
C ASN A 152 15.09 4.40 -6.91
N CYS A 153 14.37 3.98 -7.96
CA CYS A 153 12.91 4.02 -8.01
C CYS A 153 12.30 3.00 -7.03
N VAL A 154 12.86 1.78 -7.00
CA VAL A 154 12.45 0.73 -6.06
C VAL A 154 12.69 1.17 -4.62
N LYS A 155 13.89 1.69 -4.30
CA LYS A 155 14.20 2.16 -2.95
C LYS A 155 13.30 3.31 -2.50
N LYS A 156 13.01 4.25 -3.39
CA LYS A 156 12.11 5.39 -3.10
C LYS A 156 10.65 4.95 -2.91
N SER A 157 10.23 3.88 -3.58
CA SER A 157 8.85 3.37 -3.51
C SER A 157 8.49 2.85 -2.12
N ARG A 158 9.49 2.41 -1.34
CA ARG A 158 9.32 1.82 0.00
C ARG A 158 8.47 0.55 0.02
N THR A 159 8.38 -0.15 -1.12
CA THR A 159 7.53 -1.33 -1.29
C THR A 159 8.19 -2.63 -0.86
N LEU A 160 9.53 -2.73 -0.89
CA LEU A 160 10.27 -3.94 -0.51
C LEU A 160 10.98 -3.83 0.85
N ASP A 161 10.96 -2.66 1.50
CA ASP A 161 11.65 -2.44 2.77
C ASP A 161 10.82 -1.77 3.88
N THR A 162 11.13 -2.17 5.10
CA THR A 162 10.60 -1.62 6.34
C THR A 162 11.34 -0.34 6.73
N LYS A 163 10.71 0.54 7.52
CA LYS A 163 11.23 1.88 7.84
C LYS A 163 12.66 1.88 8.41
N ASP A 164 13.00 0.83 9.14
CA ASP A 164 14.31 0.53 9.74
C ASP A 164 15.35 -0.04 8.75
N GLY A 165 14.95 -0.30 7.50
CA GLY A 165 15.85 -0.72 6.42
C GLY A 165 15.88 -2.22 6.15
N GLY A 166 15.14 -3.02 6.93
CA GLY A 166 14.95 -4.45 6.69
C GLY A 166 14.02 -4.76 5.52
N ILE A 167 13.90 -6.04 5.18
CA ILE A 167 12.99 -6.54 4.13
C ILE A 167 11.55 -6.49 4.63
N ASN A 168 10.64 -5.96 3.80
CA ASN A 168 9.21 -6.01 4.08
C ASN A 168 8.66 -7.41 3.77
N THR A 169 8.56 -8.26 4.80
CA THR A 169 8.16 -9.66 4.64
C THR A 169 6.74 -9.81 4.11
N ILE A 170 5.80 -8.93 4.45
CA ILE A 170 4.44 -8.94 3.87
C ILE A 170 4.51 -8.76 2.35
N SER A 171 5.31 -7.81 1.87
CA SER A 171 5.46 -7.63 0.43
C SER A 171 6.02 -8.87 -0.25
N ILE A 172 6.99 -9.55 0.38
CA ILE A 172 7.57 -10.78 -0.16
C ILE A 172 6.58 -11.95 -0.11
N MET A 173 5.81 -12.10 0.96
CA MET A 173 4.73 -13.10 1.06
C MET A 173 3.71 -12.93 -0.08
N ILE A 174 3.25 -11.70 -0.32
CA ILE A 174 2.30 -11.39 -1.41
C ILE A 174 2.91 -11.73 -2.79
N LEU A 175 4.21 -11.48 -2.97
CA LEU A 175 4.90 -11.82 -4.21
C LEU A 175 5.03 -13.34 -4.37
N LEU A 176 5.36 -14.08 -3.31
CA LEU A 176 5.48 -15.54 -3.32
C LEU A 176 4.13 -16.25 -3.51
N GLU A 177 3.03 -15.65 -3.06
CA GLU A 177 1.67 -16.13 -3.36
C GLU A 177 1.33 -16.06 -4.86
N LYS A 178 1.98 -15.16 -5.60
CA LYS A 178 1.70 -14.92 -7.02
C LYS A 178 2.75 -15.53 -7.95
N PHE A 179 3.98 -15.67 -7.47
CA PHE A 179 5.12 -16.11 -8.27
C PHE A 179 5.90 -17.18 -7.52
N ARG A 180 6.26 -18.26 -8.23
CA ARG A 180 7.24 -19.21 -7.71
C ARG A 180 8.56 -18.49 -7.42
N GLU A 181 9.23 -18.87 -6.35
CA GLU A 181 10.46 -18.22 -5.87
C GLU A 181 11.52 -18.00 -6.97
N LYS A 182 11.82 -19.04 -7.76
CA LYS A 182 12.75 -18.92 -8.91
C LYS A 182 12.38 -17.77 -9.86
N ARG A 183 11.09 -17.64 -10.20
CA ARG A 183 10.61 -16.55 -11.06
C ARG A 183 10.63 -15.20 -10.36
N LEU A 184 10.40 -15.18 -9.05
CA LEU A 184 10.51 -13.96 -8.29
C LEU A 184 11.97 -13.44 -8.29
N ILE A 185 12.95 -14.32 -8.10
CA ILE A 185 14.39 -14.00 -8.17
C ILE A 185 14.76 -13.40 -9.52
N GLU A 186 14.47 -14.11 -10.61
CA GLU A 186 14.75 -13.65 -11.98
C GLU A 186 14.05 -12.31 -12.27
N GLY A 187 12.78 -12.20 -11.88
CA GLY A 187 11.96 -11.00 -12.04
C GLY A 187 12.48 -9.78 -11.30
N LEU A 188 12.92 -9.95 -10.04
CA LEU A 188 13.55 -8.89 -9.25
C LEU A 188 14.89 -8.46 -9.84
N GLY A 189 15.66 -9.40 -10.41
CA GLY A 189 16.86 -9.09 -11.19
C GLY A 189 16.56 -8.14 -12.35
N ILE A 190 15.56 -8.47 -13.17
CA ILE A 190 15.12 -7.60 -14.28
C ILE A 190 14.61 -6.26 -13.77
N LEU A 191 13.82 -6.25 -12.69
CA LEU A 191 13.29 -5.04 -12.08
C LEU A 191 14.41 -4.09 -11.63
N SER A 192 15.49 -4.63 -11.07
CA SER A 192 16.65 -3.85 -10.62
C SER A 192 17.30 -3.04 -11.75
N GLU A 193 17.27 -3.56 -12.97
CA GLU A 193 17.92 -2.96 -14.14
C GLU A 193 16.96 -2.11 -14.98
N LYS A 194 15.69 -2.52 -15.10
CA LYS A 194 14.74 -1.92 -16.05
C LYS A 194 13.86 -0.82 -15.47
N VAL A 195 13.70 -0.73 -14.15
CA VAL A 195 12.80 0.30 -13.58
C VAL A 195 13.45 1.67 -13.61
N ASP A 196 12.83 2.59 -14.34
CA ASP A 196 13.29 3.96 -14.57
C ASP A 196 12.28 5.04 -14.15
N ARG A 197 11.12 4.64 -13.64
CA ARG A 197 10.02 5.54 -13.21
C ARG A 197 9.62 5.30 -11.76
N ASP A 198 9.30 6.39 -11.06
CA ASP A 198 8.79 6.33 -9.70
C ASP A 198 7.43 5.59 -9.66
N PHE A 199 7.23 4.82 -8.60
CA PHE A 199 5.99 4.12 -8.26
C PHE A 199 5.86 4.06 -6.72
N CYS A 200 4.67 3.76 -6.21
CA CYS A 200 4.40 3.91 -4.77
C CYS A 200 3.70 2.71 -4.10
N THR A 201 3.34 1.67 -4.86
CA THR A 201 2.69 0.48 -4.30
C THR A 201 3.27 -0.80 -4.87
N LEU A 202 3.18 -1.89 -4.10
CA LEU A 202 3.62 -3.22 -4.51
C LEU A 202 2.97 -3.70 -5.82
N SER A 203 1.78 -3.19 -6.14
CA SER A 203 1.06 -3.50 -7.38
C SER A 203 1.86 -3.22 -8.65
N TYR A 204 2.77 -2.25 -8.62
CA TYR A 204 3.64 -1.96 -9.76
C TYR A 204 4.62 -3.10 -10.01
N ILE A 205 5.23 -3.64 -8.95
CA ILE A 205 6.14 -4.79 -9.04
C ILE A 205 5.36 -6.00 -9.56
N ILE A 206 4.21 -6.31 -8.96
CA ILE A 206 3.36 -7.43 -9.39
C ILE A 206 3.02 -7.33 -10.89
N LYS A 207 2.57 -6.15 -11.36
CA LYS A 207 2.23 -5.93 -12.77
C LYS A 207 3.46 -6.03 -13.69
N SER A 208 4.61 -5.53 -13.24
CA SER A 208 5.86 -5.61 -14.01
C SER A 208 6.31 -7.06 -14.19
N LEU A 209 6.31 -7.85 -13.11
CA LEU A 209 6.67 -9.27 -13.17
C LEU A 209 5.71 -10.08 -14.05
N GLN A 210 4.40 -9.78 -13.97
CA GLN A 210 3.42 -10.38 -14.87
C GLN A 210 3.68 -10.01 -16.34
N SER A 211 3.99 -8.74 -16.60
CA SER A 211 4.32 -8.27 -17.96
C SER A 211 5.59 -8.92 -18.50
N TYR A 212 6.62 -9.13 -17.68
CA TYR A 212 7.85 -9.81 -18.12
C TYR A 212 7.58 -11.26 -18.51
N LYS A 213 6.73 -11.94 -17.75
CA LYS A 213 6.26 -13.30 -18.06
C LYS A 213 5.49 -13.34 -19.37
N ASP A 214 4.55 -12.40 -19.56
CA ASP A 214 3.72 -12.35 -20.77
C ASP A 214 4.54 -12.02 -22.04
N GLN A 215 5.70 -11.37 -21.87
CA GLN A 215 6.66 -11.06 -22.94
C GLN A 215 7.72 -12.15 -23.15
N GLY A 216 7.73 -13.23 -22.37
CA GLY A 216 8.74 -14.30 -22.45
C GLY A 216 10.12 -13.89 -21.93
N ILE A 217 10.20 -12.83 -21.14
CA ILE A 217 11.44 -12.38 -20.47
C ILE A 217 11.65 -13.15 -19.15
N LEU A 218 10.57 -13.75 -18.61
CA LEU A 218 10.49 -14.54 -17.37
C LEU A 218 9.66 -15.82 -17.60
#